data_AF-A0A957KHZ2-F1
#
_entry.id   AF-A0A957KHZ2-F1
#
_cell.length_a   1.000
_cell.length_b   1.000
_cell.length_c   1.000
_cell.angle_alpha   90.00
_cell.angle_beta   90.00
_cell.angle_gamma   90.00
#
_symmetry.space_group_name_H-M   'P 1'
#
loop_
_entity.id
_entity.type
_entity.pdbx_description
1 polymer ?
#
loop_
_entity_poly.entity_id
_entity_poly.type
_entity_poly.pdbx_seq_one_letter_code
_entity_poly.pdbx_strand_id
1 'polypeptide(L)'
;MKRFVLLSTVALPLLLIAGLFAMYRPVAGSDGAPDLPDSATADPFAIEIVRAYYPDESVLAEVRRWTEPWSWDREAGYILLDVTGSERLWLEELGFRLEVDEALTARYSQPNEYLPGQGNGIPGYACYRTVEETFTTIDDIVSNHPQLASLIDIGDSWVKAEGGGPGYDMLVLKLTNSAIAGPKPILFSMSSVHAREYAPAELNTRFAEYLINNYGSDADVTWLLDYHEIHLLLQANPDGRKMAESGILWRKNTNENYCSPTSTNRGADLNRNFPFQWDCCGGSSNSACSLTYHGPTPESEPEVQAITDYVSSIFADVRPDDFVTPAPITTTGVFLDLHSFSQLVIWPWGHQTALPPNSQEITTLGRKMAYFNNYLAAQATVLGITDGTTDDFAYGTLGVAAYTIEMGTEFFQQCSVFENTIVPANMPSLLYAAKSARAPYMLPAGPEAIDLSHQLLTIPVGTSATITFSATLDDTRYSSGSEPVQNIAAAEFYIDTPPWITATTPLPIAMTPADGNFDSSVEVVNGSLDASGLALGRHSVFIRGQDAAGNWGIVAAFFVDVVETESLYLPLVTHP
;
A
#
# COMPACT_ATOMS: atom_id res chain seq x y z
N MET A 1 69.91 -43.03 9.48
CA MET A 1 71.35 -42.69 9.59
C MET A 1 71.44 -41.18 9.82
N LYS A 2 72.20 -40.76 10.84
CA LYS A 2 72.47 -39.38 11.33
C LYS A 2 71.46 -38.72 12.29
N ARG A 3 72.06 -38.33 13.42
CA ARG A 3 71.59 -37.70 14.66
C ARG A 3 71.71 -36.17 14.58
N PHE A 4 70.92 -35.42 15.37
CA PHE A 4 71.31 -34.54 16.52
C PHE A 4 70.20 -33.46 16.74
N VAL A 5 69.49 -33.47 17.89
CA VAL A 5 69.62 -32.56 19.08
C VAL A 5 69.15 -31.11 18.79
N LEU A 6 68.18 -30.51 19.50
CA LEU A 6 68.28 -29.97 20.86
C LEU A 6 66.89 -29.64 21.47
N LEU A 7 66.82 -29.75 22.80
CA LEU A 7 65.72 -29.37 23.68
C LEU A 7 65.51 -27.85 23.75
N SER A 8 64.27 -27.42 23.97
CA SER A 8 63.94 -26.53 25.10
C SER A 8 62.48 -26.72 25.55
N THR A 9 62.35 -26.86 26.86
CA THR A 9 61.13 -27.11 27.64
C THR A 9 60.56 -25.80 28.17
N VAL A 10 59.23 -25.59 28.10
CA VAL A 10 58.45 -24.98 29.21
C VAL A 10 57.04 -25.60 29.20
N ALA A 11 56.57 -25.94 30.40
CA ALA A 11 55.46 -26.82 30.70
C ALA A 11 54.07 -26.13 30.68
N LEU A 12 53.04 -26.91 30.34
CA LEU A 12 51.68 -26.76 30.87
C LEU A 12 51.11 -28.16 31.16
N PRO A 13 50.64 -28.47 32.38
CA PRO A 13 50.04 -29.76 32.68
C PRO A 13 48.55 -29.78 32.31
N LEU A 14 48.12 -30.94 31.78
CA LEU A 14 46.74 -31.41 31.78
C LEU A 14 46.19 -31.46 33.21
N LEU A 15 44.90 -31.15 33.39
CA LEU A 15 44.11 -31.90 34.36
C LEU A 15 42.64 -32.03 33.95
N LEU A 16 42.14 -33.23 34.26
CA LEU A 16 40.89 -33.84 33.86
C LEU A 16 39.63 -33.06 34.26
N ILE A 17 38.64 -33.21 33.38
CA ILE A 17 37.21 -32.94 33.58
C ILE A 17 36.66 -33.88 34.66
N ALA A 18 36.08 -33.31 35.71
CA ALA A 18 35.12 -33.97 36.59
C ALA A 18 33.98 -32.99 36.87
N GLY A 19 32.74 -33.45 36.61
CA GLY A 19 31.55 -32.62 36.55
C GLY A 19 31.14 -31.97 37.87
N LEU A 20 30.57 -30.77 37.73
CA LEU A 20 29.60 -30.23 38.67
C LEU A 20 28.34 -29.86 37.87
N PHE A 21 27.23 -30.50 38.22
CA PHE A 21 25.90 -29.96 37.98
C PHE A 21 25.81 -28.60 38.70
N ALA A 22 25.91 -27.51 37.95
CA ALA A 22 25.49 -26.21 38.44
C ALA A 22 23.97 -26.13 38.21
N MET A 23 23.23 -26.08 39.32
CA MET A 23 21.83 -25.66 39.31
C MET A 23 21.74 -24.34 38.57
N TYR A 24 20.90 -24.30 37.54
CA TYR A 24 20.43 -23.06 36.93
C TYR A 24 19.67 -22.31 38.02
N ARG A 25 20.32 -21.34 38.66
CA ARG A 25 19.62 -20.33 39.44
C ARG A 25 19.03 -19.35 38.41
N PRO A 26 17.72 -19.12 38.39
CA PRO A 26 17.18 -18.04 37.60
C PRO A 26 17.84 -16.76 38.10
N VAL A 27 18.32 -15.94 37.17
CA VAL A 27 18.68 -14.56 37.47
C VAL A 27 17.40 -13.91 38.02
N ALA A 28 17.48 -13.42 39.25
CA ALA A 28 16.44 -12.61 39.84
C ALA A 28 16.39 -11.28 39.09
N GLY A 29 15.21 -10.95 38.55
CA GLY A 29 14.77 -9.61 38.14
C GLY A 29 15.66 -8.88 37.14
N SER A 30 15.36 -9.00 35.84
CA SER A 30 15.25 -7.76 35.08
C SER A 30 13.99 -7.10 35.62
N ASP A 31 14.14 -6.09 36.48
CA ASP A 31 13.02 -5.19 36.73
C ASP A 31 12.67 -4.60 35.36
N GLY A 32 11.57 -5.07 34.78
CA GLY A 32 11.03 -4.47 33.56
C GLY A 32 10.77 -2.99 33.83
N ALA A 33 10.78 -2.18 32.77
CA ALA A 33 10.27 -0.81 32.88
C ALA A 33 8.91 -0.85 33.60
N PRO A 34 8.62 0.09 34.52
CA PRO A 34 7.26 0.22 35.05
C PRO A 34 6.27 0.27 33.89
N ASP A 35 5.13 -0.39 34.02
CA ASP A 35 4.06 -0.35 33.01
C ASP A 35 3.68 1.11 32.71
N LEU A 36 3.32 1.40 31.46
CA LEU A 36 2.78 2.71 31.09
C LEU A 36 1.57 3.02 31.99
N PRO A 37 1.55 4.15 32.72
CA PRO A 37 0.40 4.52 33.52
C PRO A 37 -0.82 4.69 32.60
N ASP A 38 -2.01 4.35 33.11
CA ASP A 38 -3.25 4.50 32.37
C ASP A 38 -3.41 5.95 31.90
N SER A 39 -3.25 6.17 30.59
CA SER A 39 -3.11 7.49 29.98
C SER A 39 -4.44 8.11 29.56
N ALA A 40 -5.55 7.51 29.97
CA ALA A 40 -6.88 8.04 29.72
C ALA A 40 -7.10 9.38 30.44
N THR A 41 -6.94 10.50 29.72
CA THR A 41 -7.40 11.81 30.18
C THR A 41 -8.89 11.95 29.92
N ALA A 42 -9.61 12.68 30.79
CA ALA A 42 -10.99 13.07 30.52
C ALA A 42 -11.08 14.14 29.41
N ASP A 43 -9.99 14.85 29.14
CA ASP A 43 -9.86 15.84 28.07
C ASP A 43 -8.93 15.29 26.97
N PRO A 44 -9.46 14.93 25.78
CA PRO A 44 -8.66 14.40 24.68
C PRO A 44 -7.62 15.38 24.12
N PHE A 45 -7.74 16.67 24.47
CA PHE A 45 -6.83 17.72 23.99
C PHE A 45 -5.72 18.05 24.99
N ALA A 46 -5.71 17.40 26.17
CA ALA A 46 -4.68 17.58 27.20
C ALA A 46 -3.41 16.76 26.90
N ILE A 47 -2.81 16.99 25.72
CA ILE A 47 -1.62 16.30 25.23
C ILE A 47 -0.48 17.28 24.91
N GLU A 48 0.76 16.80 25.03
CA GLU A 48 1.96 17.45 24.50
C GLU A 48 2.56 16.57 23.40
N ILE A 49 3.07 17.18 22.34
CA ILE A 49 3.84 16.46 21.33
C ILE A 49 5.32 16.65 21.66
N VAL A 50 6.04 15.56 21.87
CA VAL A 50 7.43 15.60 22.35
C VAL A 50 8.38 14.84 21.43
N ARG A 51 9.56 15.40 21.23
CA ARG A 51 10.75 14.66 20.80
C ARG A 51 11.35 14.00 22.03
N ALA A 52 11.16 12.69 22.14
CA ALA A 52 11.65 11.89 23.24
C ALA A 52 13.00 11.25 22.86
N TYR A 53 14.08 11.86 23.33
CA TYR A 53 15.44 11.36 23.12
C TYR A 53 15.69 10.19 24.06
N TYR A 54 15.93 9.01 23.49
CA TYR A 54 16.06 7.76 24.24
C TYR A 54 17.50 7.53 24.72
N PRO A 55 17.70 6.99 25.94
CA PRO A 55 19.04 6.79 26.50
C PRO A 55 19.81 5.65 25.82
N ASP A 56 19.10 4.60 25.41
CA ASP A 56 19.62 3.49 24.60
C ASP A 56 18.48 2.72 23.90
N GLU A 57 18.86 1.87 22.94
CA GLU A 57 17.93 1.09 22.11
C GLU A 57 17.12 0.05 22.90
N SER A 58 17.61 -0.42 24.06
CA SER A 58 16.89 -1.40 24.87
C SER A 58 15.71 -0.78 25.61
N VAL A 59 15.91 0.43 26.16
CA VAL A 59 14.83 1.22 26.76
C VAL A 59 13.82 1.64 25.70
N LEU A 60 14.29 2.06 24.53
CA LEU A 60 13.41 2.37 23.39
C LEU A 60 12.58 1.16 22.95
N ALA A 61 13.19 -0.02 22.87
CA ALA A 61 12.48 -1.25 22.52
C ALA A 61 11.34 -1.52 23.50
N GLU A 62 11.54 -1.31 24.81
CA GLU A 62 10.50 -1.49 25.81
C GLU A 62 9.39 -0.43 25.68
N VAL A 63 9.72 0.86 25.55
CA VAL A 63 8.72 1.93 25.41
C VAL A 63 7.80 1.72 24.21
N ARG A 64 8.34 1.27 23.08
CA ARG A 64 7.56 1.01 21.85
C ARG A 64 6.59 -0.16 21.93
N ARG A 65 6.66 -0.97 22.98
CA ARG A 65 5.65 -2.01 23.25
C ARG A 65 4.39 -1.42 23.85
N TRP A 66 4.49 -0.21 24.40
CA TRP A 66 3.43 0.48 25.12
C TRP A 66 2.91 1.70 24.36
N THR A 67 3.79 2.38 23.62
CA THR A 67 3.50 3.57 22.83
C THR A 67 3.62 3.29 21.33
N GLU A 68 2.98 4.13 20.53
CA GLU A 68 3.22 4.18 19.09
C GLU A 68 3.96 5.48 18.77
N PRO A 69 5.26 5.42 18.42
CA PRO A 69 5.96 6.56 17.86
C PRO A 69 5.33 7.02 16.56
N TRP A 70 5.06 8.31 16.43
CA TRP A 70 4.61 8.90 15.18
C TRP A 70 5.74 8.89 14.14
N SER A 71 6.98 9.00 14.60
CA SER A 71 8.17 8.90 13.77
C SER A 71 9.40 8.55 14.60
N TRP A 72 10.44 8.05 13.93
CA TRP A 72 11.71 7.68 14.55
C TRP A 72 12.89 8.26 13.79
N ASP A 73 13.56 9.23 14.39
CA ASP A 73 14.81 9.80 13.90
C ASP A 73 15.99 9.09 14.56
N ARG A 74 16.51 8.06 13.88
CA ARG A 74 17.62 7.24 14.35
C ARG A 74 18.96 8.00 14.38
N GLU A 75 19.13 9.00 13.52
CA GLU A 75 20.37 9.78 13.45
C GLU A 75 20.44 10.76 14.62
N ALA A 76 19.33 11.45 14.89
CA ALA A 76 19.22 12.35 16.01
C ALA A 76 18.94 11.64 17.36
N GLY A 77 18.56 10.36 17.34
CA GLY A 77 18.34 9.54 18.52
C GLY A 77 17.06 9.89 19.30
N TYR A 78 15.97 10.23 18.61
CA TYR A 78 14.68 10.48 19.25
C TYR A 78 13.51 9.84 18.50
N ILE A 79 12.42 9.62 19.23
CA ILE A 79 11.09 9.32 18.68
C ILE A 79 10.15 10.50 18.91
N LEU A 80 9.20 10.70 18.01
CA LEU A 80 8.12 11.68 18.20
C LEU A 80 6.90 10.99 18.78
N LEU A 81 6.34 11.54 19.86
CA LEU A 81 5.20 10.97 20.58
C LEU A 81 4.21 12.07 20.98
N ASP A 82 2.92 11.77 20.99
CA ASP A 82 2.00 12.43 21.91
C ASP A 82 2.11 11.82 23.30
N VAL A 83 2.09 12.69 24.32
CA VAL A 83 2.15 12.29 25.71
C VAL A 83 1.17 13.10 26.55
N THR A 84 0.54 12.43 27.49
CA THR A 84 -0.14 13.04 28.62
C THR A 84 0.85 13.42 29.71
N GLY A 85 0.40 14.20 30.70
CA GLY A 85 1.24 14.58 31.84
C GLY A 85 1.81 13.37 32.62
N SER A 86 1.06 12.27 32.71
CA SER A 86 1.51 11.02 33.34
C SER A 86 2.54 10.27 32.50
N GLU A 87 2.35 10.20 31.18
CA GLU A 87 3.29 9.52 30.27
C GLU A 87 4.61 10.29 30.16
N ARG A 88 4.54 11.62 30.20
CA ARG A 88 5.73 12.49 30.28
C ARG A 88 6.60 12.14 31.48
N LEU A 89 6.00 12.01 32.67
CA LEU A 89 6.71 11.64 33.89
C LEU A 89 7.29 10.23 33.82
N TRP A 90 6.54 9.29 33.24
CA TRP A 90 6.99 7.91 33.03
C TRP A 90 8.21 7.85 32.10
N LEU A 91 8.19 8.55 30.96
CA LEU A 91 9.35 8.63 30.06
C LEU A 91 10.57 9.27 30.75
N GLU A 92 10.36 10.34 31.52
CA GLU A 92 11.44 10.98 32.29
C GLU A 92 12.05 10.04 33.34
N GLU A 93 11.24 9.20 34.01
CA GLU A 93 11.71 8.17 34.96
C GLU A 93 12.53 7.08 34.27
N LEU A 94 12.17 6.73 33.03
CA LEU A 94 12.94 5.82 32.17
C LEU A 94 14.22 6.45 31.59
N GLY A 95 14.49 7.72 31.92
CA GLY A 95 15.71 8.42 31.52
C GLY A 95 15.63 9.07 30.14
N PHE A 96 14.44 9.19 29.55
CA PHE A 96 14.27 9.99 28.34
C PHE A 96 14.47 11.47 28.64
N ARG A 97 15.05 12.16 27.66
CA ARG A 97 15.06 13.63 27.63
C ARG A 97 13.98 14.08 26.67
N LEU A 98 13.01 14.84 27.16
CA LEU A 98 11.85 15.28 26.38
C LEU A 98 11.99 16.74 25.96
N GLU A 99 11.78 17.02 24.68
CA GLU A 99 11.62 18.38 24.15
C GLU A 99 10.22 18.54 23.54
N VAL A 100 9.46 19.52 24.00
CA VAL A 100 8.12 19.81 23.46
C VAL A 100 8.23 20.42 22.08
N ASP A 101 7.49 19.88 21.12
CA ASP A 101 7.22 20.52 19.84
C ASP A 101 6.01 21.45 20.00
N GLU A 102 6.29 22.72 20.28
CA GLU A 102 5.27 23.75 20.56
C GLU A 102 4.28 23.92 19.40
N ALA A 103 4.74 23.77 18.15
CA ALA A 103 3.90 23.97 16.98
C ALA A 103 2.92 22.81 16.80
N LEU A 104 3.41 21.56 16.92
CA LEU A 104 2.54 20.39 16.88
C LEU A 104 1.60 20.34 18.08
N THR A 105 2.11 20.66 19.27
CA THR A 105 1.28 20.72 20.50
C THR A 105 0.15 21.72 20.35
N ALA A 106 0.43 22.96 19.91
CA ALA A 106 -0.61 23.97 19.70
C ALA A 106 -1.66 23.55 18.66
N ARG A 107 -1.27 22.73 17.68
CA ARG A 107 -2.18 22.24 16.63
C ARG A 107 -3.11 21.13 17.13
N TYR A 108 -2.62 20.19 17.92
CA TYR A 108 -3.38 19.00 18.32
C TYR A 108 -4.02 19.09 19.71
N SER A 109 -3.70 20.13 20.49
CA SER A 109 -4.33 20.42 21.78
C SER A 109 -5.62 21.27 21.67
N GLN A 110 -6.23 21.33 20.48
CA GLN A 110 -7.48 22.06 20.24
C GLN A 110 -8.38 21.29 19.27
N PRO A 111 -9.72 21.43 19.38
CA PRO A 111 -10.64 20.83 18.43
C PRO A 111 -10.51 21.45 17.05
N ASN A 112 -10.80 20.66 16.01
CA ASN A 112 -10.89 21.17 14.66
C ASN A 112 -12.15 22.04 14.50
N GLU A 113 -12.01 23.21 13.87
CA GLU A 113 -13.11 24.11 13.55
C GLU A 113 -13.29 24.25 12.04
N TYR A 114 -14.53 24.44 11.59
CA TYR A 114 -14.82 24.71 10.18
C TYR A 114 -14.14 26.00 9.72
N LEU A 115 -13.51 25.95 8.54
CA LEU A 115 -12.93 27.13 7.92
C LEU A 115 -14.06 28.08 7.45
N PRO A 116 -13.80 29.41 7.35
CA PRO A 116 -14.78 30.35 6.81
C PRO A 116 -15.26 29.93 5.41
N GLY A 117 -16.57 29.64 5.29
CA GLY A 117 -17.19 29.21 4.03
C GLY A 117 -17.06 27.71 3.73
N GLN A 118 -16.50 26.91 4.64
CA GLN A 118 -16.50 25.45 4.51
C GLN A 118 -17.91 24.91 4.72
N GLY A 119 -18.45 24.23 3.71
CA GLY A 119 -19.76 23.57 3.78
C GLY A 119 -19.68 22.05 3.94
N ASN A 120 -18.60 21.43 3.47
CA ASN A 120 -18.39 19.99 3.37
C ASN A 120 -16.99 19.61 3.88
N GLY A 121 -16.74 18.31 4.03
CA GLY A 121 -15.48 17.77 4.51
C GLY A 121 -15.29 17.91 6.01
N ILE A 122 -14.22 17.28 6.50
CA ILE A 122 -13.83 17.32 7.91
C ILE A 122 -13.55 18.77 8.33
N PRO A 123 -14.02 19.26 9.50
CA PRO A 123 -13.77 20.63 9.96
C PRO A 123 -12.28 20.99 9.89
N GLY A 124 -11.94 22.13 9.28
CA GLY A 124 -10.54 22.57 9.12
C GLY A 124 -9.82 21.96 7.91
N TYR A 125 -10.44 20.97 7.26
CA TYR A 125 -9.81 20.01 6.36
C TYR A 125 -10.74 19.67 5.17
N ALA A 126 -11.25 20.70 4.49
CA ALA A 126 -12.30 20.61 3.47
C ALA A 126 -12.04 19.67 2.27
N CYS A 127 -10.80 19.24 2.06
CA CYS A 127 -10.43 18.29 1.00
C CYS A 127 -10.68 16.82 1.38
N TYR A 128 -10.79 16.49 2.67
CA TYR A 128 -11.07 15.14 3.15
C TYR A 128 -12.54 15.01 3.47
N ARG A 129 -13.18 14.00 2.87
CA ARG A 129 -14.56 13.66 3.14
C ARG A 129 -14.73 13.06 4.53
N THR A 130 -15.89 13.32 5.15
CA THR A 130 -16.33 12.53 6.30
C THR A 130 -16.70 11.10 5.89
N VAL A 131 -16.86 10.18 6.84
CA VAL A 131 -17.38 8.82 6.59
C VAL A 131 -18.66 8.86 5.74
N GLU A 132 -19.60 9.73 6.08
CA GLU A 132 -20.89 9.83 5.37
C GLU A 132 -20.72 10.38 3.95
N GLU A 133 -19.82 11.35 3.75
CA GLU A 133 -19.53 11.89 2.42
C GLU A 133 -18.78 10.85 1.55
N THR A 134 -17.90 10.04 2.14
CA THR A 134 -17.29 8.88 1.46
C THR A 134 -18.36 7.89 1.02
N PHE A 135 -19.29 7.51 1.91
CA PHE A 135 -20.36 6.57 1.56
C PHE A 135 -21.36 7.14 0.54
N THR A 136 -21.67 8.43 0.62
CA THR A 136 -22.45 9.10 -0.43
C THR A 136 -21.73 9.04 -1.78
N THR A 137 -20.40 9.22 -1.80
CA THR A 137 -19.62 9.17 -3.04
C THR A 137 -19.62 7.77 -3.68
N ILE A 138 -19.50 6.70 -2.89
CA ILE A 138 -19.55 5.34 -3.46
C ILE A 138 -20.95 4.97 -3.95
N ASP A 139 -22.01 5.41 -3.25
CA ASP A 139 -23.39 5.22 -3.69
C ASP A 139 -23.64 5.93 -5.03
N ASP A 140 -23.15 7.16 -5.17
CA ASP A 140 -23.24 7.92 -6.41
C ASP A 140 -22.46 7.25 -7.55
N ILE A 141 -21.27 6.71 -7.29
CA ILE A 141 -20.50 5.95 -8.29
C ILE A 141 -21.31 4.73 -8.77
N VAL A 142 -21.87 3.94 -7.87
CA VAL A 142 -22.65 2.75 -8.24
C VAL A 142 -23.93 3.11 -8.97
N SER A 143 -24.65 4.14 -8.51
CA SER A 143 -25.88 4.59 -9.15
C SER A 143 -25.64 5.12 -10.57
N ASN A 144 -24.54 5.87 -10.77
CA ASN A 144 -24.22 6.47 -12.07
C ASN A 144 -23.50 5.51 -13.03
N HIS A 145 -22.81 4.48 -12.50
CA HIS A 145 -22.01 3.54 -13.30
C HIS A 145 -22.28 2.06 -12.96
N PRO A 146 -23.54 1.58 -12.99
CA PRO A 146 -23.89 0.23 -12.51
C PRO A 146 -23.31 -0.93 -13.33
N GLN A 147 -22.77 -0.66 -14.53
CA GLN A 147 -22.06 -1.66 -15.33
C GLN A 147 -20.57 -1.77 -14.96
N LEU A 148 -20.03 -0.77 -14.27
CA LEU A 148 -18.62 -0.68 -13.88
C LEU A 148 -18.41 -0.78 -12.37
N ALA A 149 -19.45 -0.55 -11.57
CA ALA A 149 -19.34 -0.42 -10.13
C ALA A 149 -20.46 -1.16 -9.39
N SER A 150 -20.11 -1.77 -8.27
CA SER A 150 -21.05 -2.45 -7.36
C SER A 150 -20.54 -2.36 -5.92
N LEU A 151 -21.45 -2.41 -4.95
CA LEU A 151 -21.11 -2.48 -3.52
C LEU A 151 -21.25 -3.89 -3.00
N ILE A 152 -20.30 -4.29 -2.16
CA ILE A 152 -20.31 -5.54 -1.41
C ILE A 152 -20.25 -5.18 0.07
N ASP A 153 -21.29 -5.57 0.79
CA ASP A 153 -21.30 -5.54 2.26
C ASP A 153 -20.50 -6.74 2.76
N ILE A 154 -19.44 -6.46 3.52
CA ILE A 154 -18.53 -7.47 4.07
C ILE A 154 -18.73 -7.71 5.57
N GLY A 155 -19.61 -6.95 6.22
CA GLY A 155 -19.85 -7.02 7.66
C GLY A 155 -20.16 -5.67 8.28
N ASP A 156 -20.07 -5.58 9.60
CA ASP A 156 -20.45 -4.40 10.38
C ASP A 156 -19.28 -3.88 11.21
N SER A 157 -19.26 -2.57 11.46
CA SER A 157 -18.41 -1.96 12.49
C SER A 157 -18.86 -2.35 13.90
N TRP A 158 -17.98 -2.17 14.89
CA TRP A 158 -18.26 -2.51 16.30
C TRP A 158 -19.59 -1.94 16.81
N VAL A 159 -19.81 -0.64 16.64
CA VAL A 159 -21.02 0.05 17.17
C VAL A 159 -22.29 -0.56 16.57
N LYS A 160 -22.23 -0.96 15.31
CA LYS A 160 -23.36 -1.58 14.61
C LYS A 160 -23.54 -3.04 14.99
N ALA A 161 -22.46 -3.82 15.04
CA ALA A 161 -22.48 -5.23 15.43
C ALA A 161 -23.06 -5.44 16.84
N GLU A 162 -22.72 -4.57 17.79
CA GLU A 162 -23.26 -4.62 19.16
C GLU A 162 -24.69 -4.08 19.29
N GLY A 163 -25.26 -3.50 18.23
CA GLY A 163 -26.63 -2.96 18.22
C GLY A 163 -26.85 -1.71 19.09
N GLY A 164 -25.76 -1.00 19.43
CA GLY A 164 -25.75 0.08 20.43
C GLY A 164 -25.95 1.50 19.88
N GLY A 165 -25.83 1.74 18.57
CA GLY A 165 -25.88 3.08 18.00
C GLY A 165 -25.85 3.15 16.46
N PRO A 166 -25.67 4.35 15.88
CA PRO A 166 -25.57 4.55 14.44
C PRO A 166 -24.15 4.19 13.93
N GLY A 167 -23.77 2.92 14.07
CA GLY A 167 -22.55 2.39 13.45
C GLY A 167 -22.73 2.19 11.95
N TYR A 168 -21.78 1.50 11.30
CA TYR A 168 -21.67 1.48 9.84
C TYR A 168 -21.55 0.06 9.29
N ASP A 169 -22.15 -0.16 8.12
CA ASP A 169 -21.79 -1.27 7.24
C ASP A 169 -20.34 -1.10 6.77
N MET A 170 -19.60 -2.19 6.72
CA MET A 170 -18.29 -2.27 6.10
C MET A 170 -18.48 -2.58 4.63
N LEU A 171 -18.28 -1.57 3.77
CA LEU A 171 -18.60 -1.65 2.35
C LEU A 171 -17.34 -1.64 1.49
N VAL A 172 -17.25 -2.61 0.58
CA VAL A 172 -16.25 -2.65 -0.49
C VAL A 172 -16.86 -2.19 -1.80
N LEU A 173 -16.29 -1.13 -2.37
CA LEU A 173 -16.59 -0.70 -3.74
C LEU A 173 -15.79 -1.57 -4.72
N LYS A 174 -16.49 -2.41 -5.47
CA LYS A 174 -15.92 -3.22 -6.55
C LYS A 174 -16.08 -2.49 -7.88
N LEU A 175 -14.96 -2.18 -8.53
CA LEU A 175 -14.89 -1.60 -9.86
C LEU A 175 -14.39 -2.64 -10.88
N THR A 176 -15.21 -2.94 -11.88
CA THR A 176 -14.86 -3.80 -13.02
C THR A 176 -15.93 -3.68 -14.09
N ASN A 177 -15.57 -3.84 -15.36
CA ASN A 177 -16.55 -3.96 -16.44
C ASN A 177 -17.26 -5.32 -16.37
N SER A 178 -18.50 -5.30 -15.88
CA SER A 178 -19.35 -6.48 -15.74
C SER A 178 -19.77 -7.12 -17.07
N ALA A 179 -19.65 -6.40 -18.19
CA ALA A 179 -19.94 -6.95 -19.52
C ALA A 179 -18.88 -7.96 -20.00
N ILE A 180 -17.65 -7.86 -19.47
CA ILE A 180 -16.56 -8.79 -19.77
C ILE A 180 -16.48 -9.82 -18.64
N ALA A 181 -16.98 -11.03 -18.94
CA ALA A 181 -17.00 -12.14 -18.00
C ALA A 181 -15.65 -12.89 -17.95
N GLY A 182 -15.46 -13.66 -16.89
CA GLY A 182 -14.30 -14.53 -16.70
C GLY A 182 -13.49 -14.16 -15.46
N PRO A 183 -12.52 -15.00 -15.08
CA PRO A 183 -11.63 -14.69 -13.96
C PRO A 183 -10.78 -13.47 -14.32
N LYS A 184 -10.69 -12.53 -13.38
CA LYS A 184 -9.90 -11.30 -13.51
C LYS A 184 -8.98 -11.20 -12.28
N PRO A 185 -7.71 -10.83 -12.44
CA PRO A 185 -6.84 -10.50 -11.32
C PRO A 185 -7.40 -9.34 -10.50
N ILE A 186 -7.13 -9.37 -9.20
CA ILE A 186 -7.73 -8.46 -8.21
C ILE A 186 -6.66 -7.56 -7.61
N LEU A 187 -6.93 -6.25 -7.59
CA LEU A 187 -6.32 -5.35 -6.63
C LEU A 187 -7.31 -5.17 -5.47
N PHE A 188 -6.90 -5.50 -4.25
CA PHE A 188 -7.61 -5.08 -3.04
C PHE A 188 -6.83 -3.93 -2.39
N SER A 189 -7.50 -2.81 -2.14
CA SER A 189 -6.91 -1.64 -1.49
C SER A 189 -7.81 -1.19 -0.34
N MET A 190 -7.29 -1.26 0.88
CA MET A 190 -7.97 -0.77 2.07
C MET A 190 -7.32 0.50 2.62
N SER A 191 -8.10 1.28 3.33
CA SER A 191 -7.66 2.52 3.97
C SER A 191 -8.42 2.78 5.26
N SER A 192 -7.88 3.69 6.09
CA SER A 192 -8.50 4.09 7.35
C SER A 192 -8.68 2.94 8.33
N VAL A 193 -7.73 2.00 8.40
CA VAL A 193 -7.68 1.03 9.51
C VAL A 193 -7.30 1.74 10.82
N HIS A 194 -6.43 2.76 10.75
CA HIS A 194 -6.27 3.76 11.80
C HIS A 194 -7.08 5.01 11.50
N ALA A 195 -7.82 5.48 12.51
CA ALA A 195 -8.82 6.54 12.35
C ALA A 195 -8.26 7.95 12.14
N ARG A 196 -7.13 8.30 12.78
CA ARG A 196 -6.53 9.65 12.72
C ARG A 196 -5.87 9.98 11.39
N GLU A 197 -5.70 9.00 10.52
CA GLU A 197 -4.93 9.12 9.29
C GLU A 197 -5.84 9.66 8.17
N TYR A 198 -5.89 10.98 7.95
CA TYR A 198 -6.87 11.58 7.04
C TYR A 198 -6.61 11.27 5.55
N ALA A 199 -5.34 11.24 5.14
CA ALA A 199 -4.98 11.11 3.73
C ALA A 199 -5.38 9.78 3.06
N PRO A 200 -5.23 8.61 3.70
CA PRO A 200 -5.53 7.32 3.06
C PRO A 200 -6.94 7.17 2.50
N ALA A 201 -7.99 7.46 3.29
CA ALA A 201 -9.38 7.27 2.87
C ALA A 201 -9.72 8.14 1.66
N GLU A 202 -9.26 9.39 1.67
CA GLU A 202 -9.51 10.32 0.58
C GLU A 202 -8.71 9.95 -0.67
N LEU A 203 -7.44 9.52 -0.55
CA LEU A 203 -6.66 9.06 -1.70
C LEU A 203 -7.31 7.82 -2.35
N ASN A 204 -7.76 6.86 -1.54
CA ASN A 204 -8.43 5.66 -2.04
C ASN A 204 -9.77 6.00 -2.72
N THR A 205 -10.50 6.98 -2.20
CA THR A 205 -11.73 7.51 -2.81
C THR A 205 -11.43 8.21 -4.14
N ARG A 206 -10.39 9.06 -4.19
CA ARG A 206 -9.92 9.73 -5.42
C ARG A 206 -9.44 8.75 -6.47
N PHE A 207 -8.86 7.62 -6.06
CA PHE A 207 -8.48 6.54 -6.97
C PHE A 207 -9.71 5.90 -7.62
N ALA A 208 -10.77 5.64 -6.85
CA ALA A 208 -12.05 5.16 -7.38
C ALA A 208 -12.63 6.14 -8.43
N GLU A 209 -12.66 7.43 -8.09
CA GLU A 209 -13.13 8.49 -8.99
C GLU A 209 -12.27 8.60 -10.24
N TYR A 210 -10.95 8.51 -10.11
CA TYR A 210 -10.03 8.55 -11.25
C TYR A 210 -10.31 7.39 -12.21
N LEU A 211 -10.46 6.17 -11.71
CA LEU A 211 -10.74 4.99 -12.54
C LEU A 211 -12.08 5.11 -13.27
N ILE A 212 -13.13 5.56 -12.58
CA ILE A 212 -14.47 5.68 -13.18
C ILE A 212 -14.54 6.83 -14.18
N ASN A 213 -13.97 8.00 -13.86
CA ASN A 213 -14.02 9.17 -14.73
C ASN A 213 -13.15 9.04 -15.99
N ASN A 214 -12.15 8.16 -15.97
CA ASN A 214 -11.25 7.94 -17.10
C ASN A 214 -11.55 6.64 -17.88
N TYR A 215 -12.53 5.85 -17.47
CA TYR A 215 -12.97 4.70 -18.26
C TYR A 215 -13.55 5.15 -19.61
N GLY A 216 -13.04 4.55 -20.68
CA GLY A 216 -13.40 4.87 -22.05
C GLY A 216 -12.66 6.07 -22.65
N SER A 217 -11.92 6.86 -21.87
CA SER A 217 -11.11 7.99 -22.37
C SER A 217 -9.60 7.75 -22.24
N ASP A 218 -9.17 7.13 -21.15
CA ASP A 218 -7.82 6.66 -20.93
C ASP A 218 -7.75 5.15 -21.23
N ALA A 219 -6.88 4.76 -22.17
CA ALA A 219 -6.79 3.37 -22.61
C ALA A 219 -6.28 2.45 -21.50
N ASP A 220 -5.38 2.93 -20.64
CA ASP A 220 -4.86 2.16 -19.53
C ASP A 220 -5.91 1.88 -18.47
N VAL A 221 -6.67 2.91 -18.08
CA VAL A 221 -7.80 2.75 -17.17
C VAL A 221 -8.88 1.86 -17.77
N THR A 222 -9.13 1.99 -19.07
CA THR A 222 -10.16 1.19 -19.76
C THR A 222 -9.82 -0.29 -19.73
N TRP A 223 -8.62 -0.68 -20.16
CA TRP A 223 -8.27 -2.10 -20.13
C TRP A 223 -8.13 -2.61 -18.70
N LEU A 224 -7.71 -1.76 -17.76
CA LEU A 224 -7.63 -2.14 -16.35
C LEU A 224 -9.02 -2.56 -15.84
N LEU A 225 -10.07 -1.74 -16.02
CA LEU A 225 -11.42 -2.13 -15.58
C LEU A 225 -12.02 -3.26 -16.44
N ASP A 226 -11.63 -3.38 -17.71
CA ASP A 226 -12.08 -4.47 -18.58
C ASP A 226 -11.55 -5.83 -18.12
N TYR A 227 -10.29 -5.90 -17.68
CA TYR A 227 -9.58 -7.16 -17.42
C TYR A 227 -9.14 -7.37 -15.96
N HIS A 228 -9.39 -6.43 -15.06
CA HIS A 228 -9.11 -6.55 -13.62
C HIS A 228 -10.38 -6.30 -12.79
N GLU A 229 -10.35 -6.70 -11.53
CA GLU A 229 -11.28 -6.22 -10.51
C GLU A 229 -10.52 -5.36 -9.51
N ILE A 230 -11.06 -4.18 -9.19
CA ILE A 230 -10.48 -3.26 -8.21
C ILE A 230 -11.44 -3.17 -7.03
N HIS A 231 -11.02 -3.68 -5.87
CA HIS A 231 -11.82 -3.82 -4.67
C HIS A 231 -11.32 -2.81 -3.63
N LEU A 232 -12.14 -1.82 -3.31
CA LEU A 232 -11.74 -0.68 -2.48
C LEU A 232 -12.54 -0.65 -1.16
N LEU A 233 -11.88 -0.93 -0.04
CA LEU A 233 -12.43 -0.71 1.29
C LEU A 233 -11.99 0.67 1.79
N LEU A 234 -12.84 1.68 1.58
CA LEU A 234 -12.44 3.08 1.80
C LEU A 234 -12.37 3.44 3.29
N GLN A 235 -13.24 2.85 4.11
CA GLN A 235 -13.34 3.09 5.55
C GLN A 235 -13.27 1.75 6.29
N ALA A 236 -12.07 1.28 6.65
CA ALA A 236 -11.89 0.04 7.40
C ALA A 236 -12.19 0.18 8.92
N ASN A 237 -12.27 1.41 9.42
CA ASN A 237 -12.58 1.74 10.81
C ASN A 237 -13.48 2.97 10.87
N PRO A 238 -14.74 2.87 10.38
CA PRO A 238 -15.61 4.04 10.28
C PRO A 238 -16.00 4.59 11.66
N ASP A 239 -16.22 3.74 12.66
CA ASP A 239 -16.54 4.19 14.02
C ASP A 239 -15.40 5.02 14.63
N GLY A 240 -14.15 4.53 14.51
CA GLY A 240 -12.98 5.27 14.96
C GLY A 240 -12.79 6.55 14.16
N ARG A 241 -13.00 6.51 12.83
CA ARG A 241 -12.90 7.69 11.97
C ARG A 241 -13.82 8.82 12.44
N LYS A 242 -15.06 8.52 12.84
CA LYS A 242 -15.97 9.53 13.40
C LYS A 242 -15.45 10.23 14.64
N MET A 243 -14.71 9.50 15.48
CA MET A 243 -14.02 10.12 16.61
C MET A 243 -12.91 11.05 16.10
N ALA A 244 -12.07 10.59 15.17
CA ALA A 244 -10.98 11.40 14.64
C ALA A 244 -11.46 12.66 13.90
N GLU A 245 -12.61 12.63 13.22
CA GLU A 245 -13.21 13.80 12.54
C GLU A 245 -13.51 14.99 13.46
N SER A 246 -13.64 14.76 14.79
CA SER A 246 -13.79 15.85 15.76
C SER A 246 -12.46 16.56 16.09
N GLY A 247 -11.34 16.12 15.49
CA GLY A 247 -10.01 16.68 15.69
C GLY A 247 -9.19 16.04 16.81
N ILE A 248 -9.62 14.90 17.33
CA ILE A 248 -8.84 14.13 18.32
C ILE A 248 -8.02 13.05 17.63
N LEU A 249 -6.84 12.73 18.16
CA LEU A 249 -5.91 11.76 17.56
C LEU A 249 -6.32 10.29 17.79
N TRP A 250 -7.60 9.98 17.58
CA TRP A 250 -8.14 8.64 17.72
C TRP A 250 -7.51 7.68 16.71
N ARG A 251 -6.97 6.56 17.17
CA ARG A 251 -6.33 5.55 16.31
C ARG A 251 -7.19 4.30 16.11
N LYS A 252 -7.59 3.68 17.23
CA LYS A 252 -8.19 2.35 17.33
C LYS A 252 -9.64 2.30 16.82
N ASN A 253 -10.29 1.14 16.84
CA ASN A 253 -11.76 1.11 16.76
C ASN A 253 -12.38 1.72 18.04
N THR A 254 -13.70 1.58 18.24
CA THR A 254 -14.39 2.18 19.39
C THR A 254 -14.91 1.16 20.40
N ASN A 255 -14.37 -0.06 20.40
CA ASN A 255 -14.82 -1.14 21.27
C ASN A 255 -14.78 -0.73 22.76
N GLU A 256 -15.97 -0.57 23.35
CA GLU A 256 -16.15 -0.05 24.71
C GLU A 256 -15.85 -1.09 25.79
N ASN A 257 -15.60 -2.36 25.42
CA ASN A 257 -15.19 -3.41 26.35
C ASN A 257 -13.72 -3.32 26.75
N TYR A 258 -12.92 -2.51 26.03
CA TYR A 258 -11.49 -2.37 26.25
C TYR A 258 -11.15 -0.97 26.74
N CYS A 259 -10.34 -0.88 27.79
CA CYS A 259 -10.14 0.34 28.56
C CYS A 259 -11.46 0.86 29.19
N SER A 260 -11.42 2.03 29.83
CA SER A 260 -12.67 2.68 30.29
C SER A 260 -13.54 3.04 29.08
N PRO A 261 -14.87 2.81 29.12
CA PRO A 261 -15.78 3.25 28.06
C PRO A 261 -15.71 4.74 27.78
N THR A 262 -15.27 5.59 28.71
CA THR A 262 -15.12 7.04 28.47
C THR A 262 -13.71 7.44 28.03
N SER A 263 -12.78 6.48 27.91
CA SER A 263 -11.40 6.72 27.52
C SER A 263 -11.31 7.00 26.02
N THR A 264 -10.42 7.91 25.66
CA THR A 264 -10.04 8.17 24.26
C THR A 264 -9.10 7.10 23.70
N ASN A 265 -8.60 6.22 24.57
CA ASN A 265 -7.76 5.07 24.24
C ASN A 265 -8.53 3.74 24.33
N ARG A 266 -9.87 3.75 24.35
CA ARG A 266 -10.67 2.51 24.24
C ARG A 266 -10.56 1.90 22.84
N GLY A 267 -11.00 0.66 22.68
CA GLY A 267 -10.90 -0.08 21.42
C GLY A 267 -9.64 -0.92 21.27
N ALA A 268 -9.53 -1.66 20.18
CA ALA A 268 -8.35 -2.41 19.77
C ALA A 268 -7.70 -1.78 18.53
N ASP A 269 -6.38 -1.91 18.42
CA ASP A 269 -5.65 -1.58 17.20
C ASP A 269 -5.93 -2.67 16.17
N LEU A 270 -6.75 -2.33 15.17
CA LEU A 270 -7.16 -3.27 14.14
C LEU A 270 -5.95 -3.83 13.38
N ASN A 271 -4.89 -3.03 13.17
CA ASN A 271 -3.67 -3.48 12.50
C ASN A 271 -2.67 -4.17 13.47
N ARG A 272 -3.16 -4.66 14.61
CA ARG A 272 -2.47 -5.65 15.48
C ARG A 272 -3.34 -6.88 15.76
N ASN A 273 -4.56 -6.93 15.21
CA ASN A 273 -5.56 -7.95 15.52
C ASN A 273 -5.70 -9.03 14.44
N PHE A 274 -4.96 -8.94 13.32
CA PHE A 274 -5.00 -9.96 12.25
C PHE A 274 -4.35 -11.27 12.72
N PRO A 275 -4.78 -12.44 12.18
CA PRO A 275 -4.45 -13.74 12.76
C PRO A 275 -3.00 -14.18 12.55
N PHE A 276 -2.34 -13.67 11.52
CA PHE A 276 -1.00 -14.12 11.17
C PHE A 276 0.04 -13.56 12.14
N GLN A 277 0.71 -14.46 12.86
CA GLN A 277 1.71 -14.12 13.87
C GLN A 277 1.21 -13.17 14.96
N TRP A 278 -0.08 -13.20 15.27
CA TRP A 278 -0.66 -12.42 16.37
C TRP A 278 0.05 -12.71 17.72
N ASP A 279 0.43 -11.65 18.45
CA ASP A 279 1.14 -11.70 19.74
C ASP A 279 2.40 -12.60 19.76
N CYS A 280 3.13 -12.68 18.64
CA CYS A 280 4.23 -13.63 18.53
C CYS A 280 5.51 -13.18 19.24
N CYS A 281 5.73 -11.88 19.29
CA CYS A 281 7.08 -11.32 19.24
C CYS A 281 7.19 -9.96 19.92
N GLY A 282 6.13 -9.49 20.58
CA GLY A 282 6.11 -8.22 21.30
C GLY A 282 6.06 -7.00 20.36
N GLY A 283 5.42 -7.16 19.20
CA GLY A 283 5.14 -6.07 18.26
C GLY A 283 3.83 -5.30 18.55
N SER A 284 3.12 -5.70 19.60
CA SER A 284 1.89 -5.10 20.10
C SER A 284 1.77 -5.19 21.63
N SER A 285 0.74 -4.56 22.18
CA SER A 285 0.47 -4.53 23.62
C SER A 285 -0.71 -5.41 24.01
N ASN A 286 -0.62 -6.04 25.18
CA ASN A 286 -1.75 -6.72 25.83
C ASN A 286 -2.53 -5.83 26.81
N SER A 287 -2.13 -4.56 26.97
CA SER A 287 -2.86 -3.60 27.79
C SER A 287 -3.99 -2.94 27.00
N ALA A 288 -5.22 -3.10 27.46
CA ALA A 288 -6.42 -2.60 26.78
C ALA A 288 -6.42 -1.08 26.53
N CYS A 289 -5.70 -0.31 27.35
CA CYS A 289 -5.58 1.14 27.20
C CYS A 289 -4.38 1.58 26.34
N SER A 290 -3.54 0.65 25.84
CA SER A 290 -2.46 0.97 24.91
C SER A 290 -3.01 1.30 23.51
N LEU A 291 -2.35 2.22 22.80
CA LEU A 291 -2.64 2.54 21.40
C LEU A 291 -2.40 1.35 20.45
N THR A 292 -1.59 0.37 20.84
CA THR A 292 -1.27 -0.84 20.06
C THR A 292 -1.90 -2.09 20.67
N TYR A 293 -3.00 -1.94 21.42
CA TYR A 293 -3.72 -3.08 22.01
C TYR A 293 -4.21 -4.05 20.94
N HIS A 294 -3.68 -5.27 20.93
CA HIS A 294 -3.96 -6.29 19.90
C HIS A 294 -5.29 -7.04 20.05
N GLY A 295 -6.12 -6.70 21.03
CA GLY A 295 -7.34 -7.47 21.37
C GLY A 295 -7.05 -8.66 22.29
N PRO A 296 -8.08 -9.37 22.79
CA PRO A 296 -7.91 -10.54 23.65
C PRO A 296 -7.55 -11.83 22.88
N THR A 297 -7.83 -11.87 21.58
CA THR A 297 -7.57 -12.98 20.65
C THR A 297 -7.36 -12.40 19.25
N PRO A 298 -6.70 -13.10 18.31
CA PRO A 298 -6.74 -12.70 16.91
C PRO A 298 -8.19 -12.64 16.42
N GLU A 299 -8.48 -11.71 15.51
CA GLU A 299 -9.80 -11.49 14.91
C GLU A 299 -10.90 -11.28 15.97
N SER A 300 -10.57 -10.69 17.12
CA SER A 300 -11.58 -10.37 18.14
C SER A 300 -12.53 -9.26 17.69
N GLU A 301 -12.11 -8.42 16.76
CA GLU A 301 -12.90 -7.27 16.30
C GLU A 301 -13.72 -7.62 15.06
N PRO A 302 -15.01 -7.21 14.99
CA PRO A 302 -15.88 -7.52 13.86
C PRO A 302 -15.37 -6.90 12.55
N GLU A 303 -14.70 -5.74 12.61
CA GLU A 303 -14.07 -5.13 11.43
C GLU A 303 -12.96 -6.03 10.87
N VAL A 304 -12.13 -6.63 11.73
CA VAL A 304 -11.04 -7.53 11.30
C VAL A 304 -11.60 -8.85 10.78
N GLN A 305 -12.64 -9.41 11.41
CA GLN A 305 -13.34 -10.60 10.89
C GLN A 305 -13.89 -10.35 9.49
N ALA A 306 -14.59 -9.23 9.28
CA ALA A 306 -15.13 -8.86 7.97
C ALA A 306 -14.03 -8.74 6.89
N ILE A 307 -12.90 -8.12 7.22
CA ILE A 307 -11.78 -7.94 6.29
C ILE A 307 -11.11 -9.29 5.98
N THR A 308 -10.79 -10.09 7.00
CA THR A 308 -10.10 -11.38 6.83
C THR A 308 -10.95 -12.37 6.05
N ASP A 309 -12.24 -12.49 6.35
CA ASP A 309 -13.20 -13.32 5.61
C ASP A 309 -13.29 -12.88 4.15
N TYR A 310 -13.43 -11.57 3.90
CA TYR A 310 -13.56 -11.06 2.55
C TYR A 310 -12.28 -11.24 1.72
N VAL A 311 -11.13 -10.88 2.27
CA VAL A 311 -9.82 -11.01 1.59
C VAL A 311 -9.53 -12.48 1.27
N SER A 312 -9.83 -13.40 2.21
CA SER A 312 -9.69 -14.84 2.00
C SER A 312 -10.72 -15.40 1.00
N SER A 313 -11.84 -14.72 0.78
CA SER A 313 -12.84 -15.14 -0.22
C SER A 313 -12.44 -14.78 -1.66
N ILE A 314 -11.64 -13.73 -1.84
CA ILE A 314 -11.25 -13.20 -3.16
C ILE A 314 -9.84 -13.61 -3.59
N PHE A 315 -8.96 -13.95 -2.65
CA PHE A 315 -7.63 -14.47 -2.93
C PHE A 315 -7.51 -15.94 -2.51
N ALA A 316 -6.90 -16.75 -3.38
CA ALA A 316 -6.60 -18.13 -3.04
C ALA A 316 -5.41 -18.20 -2.09
N ASP A 317 -5.50 -19.06 -1.08
CA ASP A 317 -4.34 -19.51 -0.32
C ASP A 317 -3.45 -20.38 -1.23
N VAL A 318 -2.27 -19.86 -1.55
CA VAL A 318 -1.28 -20.51 -2.40
C VAL A 318 0.05 -20.77 -1.68
N ARG A 319 0.11 -20.57 -0.36
CA ARG A 319 1.32 -20.83 0.43
C ARG A 319 1.06 -21.91 1.48
N PRO A 320 2.05 -22.78 1.75
CA PRO A 320 1.96 -23.64 2.91
C PRO A 320 2.17 -22.82 4.20
N ASP A 321 1.68 -23.36 5.33
CA ASP A 321 1.87 -22.84 6.69
C ASP A 321 3.34 -22.96 7.16
N ASP A 322 4.28 -22.33 6.45
CA ASP A 322 5.69 -22.22 6.78
C ASP A 322 6.28 -20.84 6.38
N PHE A 323 7.50 -20.54 6.85
CA PHE A 323 8.19 -19.26 6.60
C PHE A 323 9.25 -19.33 5.50
N VAL A 324 9.35 -20.44 4.76
CA VAL A 324 10.47 -20.70 3.85
C VAL A 324 10.03 -20.95 2.41
N THR A 325 8.79 -21.36 2.22
CA THR A 325 8.23 -21.70 0.90
C THR A 325 7.59 -20.45 0.28
N PRO A 326 8.05 -20.02 -0.90
CA PRO A 326 7.45 -18.90 -1.62
C PRO A 326 6.10 -19.28 -2.23
N ALA A 327 5.24 -18.28 -2.36
CA ALA A 327 4.10 -18.38 -3.27
C ALA A 327 4.62 -18.62 -4.71
N PRO A 328 3.88 -19.37 -5.55
CA PRO A 328 4.23 -19.49 -6.96
C PRO A 328 4.40 -18.11 -7.61
N ILE A 329 5.42 -17.91 -8.45
CA ILE A 329 5.60 -16.62 -9.16
C ILE A 329 4.43 -16.27 -10.10
N THR A 330 3.59 -17.25 -10.43
CA THR A 330 2.35 -17.07 -11.20
C THR A 330 1.16 -16.62 -10.36
N THR A 331 1.35 -16.43 -9.06
CA THR A 331 0.29 -15.94 -8.16
C THR A 331 -0.20 -14.59 -8.66
N THR A 332 -1.52 -14.44 -8.69
CA THR A 332 -2.19 -13.20 -9.09
C THR A 332 -2.69 -12.48 -7.86
N GLY A 333 -2.76 -11.16 -7.93
CA GLY A 333 -3.39 -10.34 -6.90
C GLY A 333 -2.40 -9.43 -6.17
N VAL A 334 -2.84 -8.22 -5.88
CA VAL A 334 -2.11 -7.26 -5.04
C VAL A 334 -3.02 -6.84 -3.90
N PHE A 335 -2.47 -6.80 -2.69
CA PHE A 335 -3.09 -6.28 -1.49
C PHE A 335 -2.37 -5.00 -1.06
N LEU A 336 -3.11 -3.90 -0.91
CA LEU A 336 -2.60 -2.63 -0.41
C LEU A 336 -3.34 -2.23 0.86
N ASP A 337 -2.59 -1.86 1.88
CA ASP A 337 -3.09 -1.13 3.04
C ASP A 337 -2.51 0.30 3.04
N LEU A 338 -3.38 1.29 2.98
CA LEU A 338 -2.99 2.69 2.89
C LEU A 338 -3.02 3.33 4.29
N HIS A 339 -1.86 3.83 4.71
CA HIS A 339 -1.62 4.48 6.00
C HIS A 339 -1.02 5.88 5.84
N SER A 340 -0.98 6.63 6.94
CA SER A 340 -0.14 7.81 7.08
C SER A 340 0.40 7.91 8.50
N PHE A 341 1.63 8.33 8.76
CA PHE A 341 2.56 8.94 7.82
C PHE A 341 3.95 8.35 7.98
N SER A 342 4.81 8.55 6.97
CA SER A 342 6.28 8.39 7.02
C SER A 342 6.92 8.44 5.64
N GLN A 343 6.14 8.49 4.56
CA GLN A 343 6.60 8.42 3.17
C GLN A 343 7.33 7.10 2.89
N LEU A 344 6.64 5.98 3.13
CA LEU A 344 7.16 4.63 2.95
C LEU A 344 6.29 3.81 1.98
N VAL A 345 6.93 2.87 1.29
CA VAL A 345 6.28 1.71 0.68
C VAL A 345 6.91 0.49 1.33
N ILE A 346 6.17 -0.18 2.21
CA ILE A 346 6.69 -1.29 3.00
C ILE A 346 6.00 -2.61 2.67
N TRP A 347 6.70 -3.69 2.98
CA TRP A 347 6.24 -5.05 2.74
C TRP A 347 6.61 -5.99 3.90
N PRO A 348 5.99 -7.18 3.96
CA PRO A 348 6.30 -8.20 4.95
C PRO A 348 7.79 -8.58 5.04
N TRP A 349 8.29 -9.04 6.16
CA TRP A 349 7.57 -9.21 7.42
C TRP A 349 7.66 -7.96 8.30
N GLY A 350 6.60 -7.68 9.06
CA GLY A 350 6.62 -6.80 10.22
C GLY A 350 7.10 -7.51 11.49
N HIS A 351 6.75 -8.79 11.64
CA HIS A 351 7.00 -9.54 12.89
C HIS A 351 8.43 -10.05 13.08
N GLN A 352 9.26 -10.02 12.03
CA GLN A 352 10.64 -10.48 12.09
C GLN A 352 11.52 -9.83 11.01
N THR A 353 12.83 -9.83 11.24
CA THR A 353 13.83 -9.26 10.31
C THR A 353 14.32 -10.23 9.25
N ALA A 354 13.97 -11.52 9.33
CA ALA A 354 14.19 -12.44 8.23
C ALA A 354 13.40 -11.96 7.01
N LEU A 355 13.92 -12.20 5.81
CA LEU A 355 13.24 -11.80 4.58
C LEU A 355 12.06 -12.76 4.27
N PRO A 356 10.97 -12.29 3.67
CA PRO A 356 9.91 -13.16 3.17
C PRO A 356 10.41 -14.08 2.04
N PRO A 357 9.85 -15.28 1.86
CA PRO A 357 10.27 -16.20 0.81
C PRO A 357 10.29 -15.62 -0.62
N ASN A 358 9.37 -14.71 -0.97
CA ASN A 358 9.31 -14.00 -2.27
C ASN A 358 10.05 -12.64 -2.21
N SER A 359 11.08 -12.50 -1.38
CA SER A 359 11.69 -11.19 -1.09
C SER A 359 12.22 -10.47 -2.31
N GLN A 360 12.73 -11.20 -3.31
CA GLN A 360 13.24 -10.58 -4.53
C GLN A 360 12.09 -9.89 -5.26
N GLU A 361 11.03 -10.63 -5.57
CA GLU A 361 9.89 -10.14 -6.33
C GLU A 361 9.12 -9.04 -5.59
N ILE A 362 8.95 -9.20 -4.27
CA ILE A 362 8.26 -8.22 -3.43
C ILE A 362 9.07 -6.91 -3.37
N THR A 363 10.40 -6.99 -3.22
CA THR A 363 11.27 -5.80 -3.21
C THR A 363 11.20 -5.08 -4.56
N THR A 364 11.23 -5.82 -5.67
CA THR A 364 11.15 -5.25 -7.03
C THR A 364 9.86 -4.45 -7.21
N LEU A 365 8.69 -5.03 -6.92
CA LEU A 365 7.41 -4.32 -7.05
C LEU A 365 7.29 -3.16 -6.05
N GLY A 366 7.75 -3.32 -4.81
CA GLY A 366 7.76 -2.24 -3.81
C GLY A 366 8.57 -1.01 -4.29
N ARG A 367 9.73 -1.24 -4.90
CA ARG A 367 10.57 -0.16 -5.46
C ARG A 367 10.02 0.46 -6.74
N LYS A 368 9.32 -0.31 -7.58
CA LYS A 368 8.58 0.25 -8.74
C LYS A 368 7.45 1.17 -8.27
N MET A 369 6.71 0.78 -7.24
CA MET A 369 5.67 1.64 -6.64
C MET A 369 6.28 2.90 -6.01
N ALA A 370 7.40 2.75 -5.28
CA ALA A 370 8.09 3.85 -4.62
C ALA A 370 8.79 4.82 -5.59
N TYR A 371 9.06 4.40 -6.83
CA TYR A 371 9.64 5.28 -7.86
C TYR A 371 8.77 6.52 -8.10
N PHE A 372 7.44 6.37 -8.10
CA PHE A 372 6.52 7.45 -8.43
C PHE A 372 6.42 8.53 -7.36
N ASN A 373 6.46 8.13 -6.09
CA ASN A 373 6.29 9.03 -4.96
C ASN A 373 7.61 9.38 -4.24
N ASN A 374 8.71 8.76 -4.66
CA ASN A 374 10.04 8.91 -4.04
C ASN A 374 10.03 8.58 -2.54
N TYR A 375 9.20 7.62 -2.16
CA TYR A 375 9.12 7.11 -0.79
C TYR A 375 10.25 6.10 -0.53
N LEU A 376 10.55 5.88 0.75
CA LEU A 376 11.49 4.82 1.12
C LEU A 376 10.80 3.46 0.97
N ALA A 377 11.37 2.63 0.08
CA ALA A 377 10.98 1.24 -0.10
C ALA A 377 11.77 0.35 0.86
N ALA A 378 11.11 -0.32 1.80
CA ALA A 378 11.77 -1.19 2.79
C ALA A 378 10.89 -2.31 3.32
N GLN A 379 11.47 -3.33 3.96
CA GLN A 379 10.71 -4.25 4.79
C GLN A 379 10.09 -3.49 5.98
N ALA A 380 8.89 -3.89 6.40
CA ALA A 380 8.10 -3.23 7.46
C ALA A 380 8.86 -3.04 8.79
N THR A 381 9.82 -3.93 9.09
CA THR A 381 10.72 -3.77 10.27
C THR A 381 11.52 -2.47 10.33
N VAL A 382 11.53 -1.66 9.26
CA VAL A 382 12.07 -0.29 9.29
C VAL A 382 11.39 0.57 10.38
N LEU A 383 10.10 0.32 10.64
CA LEU A 383 9.29 0.96 11.69
C LEU A 383 9.49 0.34 13.09
N GLY A 384 10.12 -0.84 13.16
CA GLY A 384 10.19 -1.67 14.37
C GLY A 384 9.47 -3.02 14.16
N ILE A 385 9.57 -3.91 15.15
CA ILE A 385 8.83 -5.18 15.11
C ILE A 385 7.34 -4.89 15.37
N THR A 386 6.47 -5.44 14.53
CA THR A 386 5.01 -5.38 14.64
C THR A 386 4.42 -6.78 14.42
N ASP A 387 3.31 -7.11 15.07
CA ASP A 387 2.63 -8.40 14.86
C ASP A 387 1.14 -8.21 14.62
N GLY A 388 0.49 -9.23 14.04
CA GLY A 388 -0.93 -9.18 13.69
C GLY A 388 -1.29 -8.07 12.70
N THR A 389 -0.42 -7.78 11.72
CA THR A 389 -0.64 -6.74 10.70
C THR A 389 -1.33 -7.28 9.44
N THR A 390 -1.97 -6.37 8.69
CA THR A 390 -2.71 -6.64 7.45
C THR A 390 -1.84 -7.27 6.36
N ASP A 391 -0.68 -6.70 6.09
CA ASP A 391 0.24 -7.13 5.04
C ASP A 391 0.90 -8.48 5.35
N ASP A 392 1.31 -8.71 6.60
CA ASP A 392 1.79 -10.00 7.09
C ASP A 392 0.69 -11.07 6.97
N PHE A 393 -0.58 -10.75 7.23
CA PHE A 393 -1.69 -11.67 6.99
C PHE A 393 -1.87 -11.99 5.51
N ALA A 394 -1.99 -10.97 4.65
CA ALA A 394 -2.27 -11.16 3.23
C ALA A 394 -1.16 -11.94 2.50
N TYR A 395 0.11 -11.67 2.81
CA TYR A 395 1.22 -12.44 2.26
C TYR A 395 1.45 -13.76 3.00
N GLY A 396 1.38 -13.73 4.33
CA GLY A 396 1.76 -14.83 5.19
C GLY A 396 0.81 -16.01 5.12
N THR A 397 -0.48 -15.70 5.09
CA THR A 397 -1.54 -16.70 4.98
C THR A 397 -1.81 -17.04 3.52
N LEU A 398 -1.97 -16.04 2.66
CA LEU A 398 -2.51 -16.28 1.31
C LEU A 398 -1.44 -16.31 0.22
N GLY A 399 -0.25 -15.73 0.45
CA GLY A 399 0.80 -15.60 -0.57
C GLY A 399 0.56 -14.51 -1.59
N VAL A 400 -0.36 -13.58 -1.32
CA VAL A 400 -0.64 -12.41 -2.18
C VAL A 400 0.48 -11.39 -2.05
N ALA A 401 0.80 -10.66 -3.12
CA ALA A 401 1.76 -9.56 -3.06
C ALA A 401 1.17 -8.41 -2.22
N ALA A 402 1.61 -8.29 -0.97
CA ALA A 402 1.02 -7.40 0.03
C ALA A 402 1.97 -6.27 0.42
N TYR A 403 1.42 -5.05 0.53
CA TYR A 403 2.17 -3.85 0.86
C TYR A 403 1.36 -2.91 1.74
N THR A 404 2.09 -2.14 2.54
CA THR A 404 1.57 -0.96 3.22
C THR A 404 2.20 0.29 2.61
N ILE A 405 1.40 1.33 2.33
CA ILE A 405 1.91 2.64 1.86
C ILE A 405 1.64 3.69 2.93
N GLU A 406 2.71 4.22 3.53
CA GLU A 406 2.66 5.29 4.53
C GLU A 406 2.84 6.64 3.85
N MET A 407 1.75 7.36 3.58
CA MET A 407 1.81 8.60 2.81
C MET A 407 1.89 9.86 3.66
N GLY A 408 2.41 10.94 3.07
CA GLY A 408 2.48 12.24 3.72
C GLY A 408 3.41 12.26 4.93
N THR A 409 3.26 13.29 5.76
CA THR A 409 4.14 13.59 6.89
C THR A 409 3.39 13.91 8.19
N GLU A 410 2.06 13.81 8.18
CA GLU A 410 1.19 14.15 9.31
C GLU A 410 -0.09 13.31 9.27
N PHE A 411 -0.67 13.01 10.44
CA PHE A 411 -1.97 12.33 10.53
C PHE A 411 -3.11 13.20 9.97
N PHE A 412 -3.20 14.45 10.40
CA PHE A 412 -4.15 15.44 9.86
C PHE A 412 -3.48 16.30 8.80
N GLN A 413 -3.01 15.68 7.72
CA GLN A 413 -2.23 16.36 6.70
C GLN A 413 -2.95 17.58 6.10
N GLN A 414 -2.25 18.71 5.97
CA GLN A 414 -2.80 19.91 5.34
C GLN A 414 -3.30 19.65 3.91
N CYS A 415 -4.48 20.19 3.56
CA CYS A 415 -5.10 20.00 2.23
C CYS A 415 -4.20 20.45 1.07
N SER A 416 -3.44 21.53 1.25
CA SER A 416 -2.50 21.98 0.21
C SER A 416 -1.42 20.94 -0.10
N VAL A 417 -0.93 20.20 0.90
CA VAL A 417 0.06 19.13 0.69
C VAL A 417 -0.61 17.91 0.09
N PHE A 418 -1.81 17.57 0.53
CA PHE A 418 -2.57 16.47 -0.03
C PHE A 418 -2.80 16.63 -1.53
N GLU A 419 -3.38 17.77 -1.93
CA GLU A 419 -3.76 18.04 -3.31
C GLU A 419 -2.54 18.22 -4.23
N ASN A 420 -1.51 18.93 -3.78
CA ASN A 420 -0.39 19.31 -4.64
C ASN A 420 0.80 18.34 -4.57
N THR A 421 0.82 17.40 -3.63
CA THR A 421 1.97 16.50 -3.42
C THR A 421 1.54 15.06 -3.28
N ILE A 422 0.63 14.72 -2.35
CA ILE A 422 0.28 13.32 -2.08
C ILE A 422 -0.49 12.70 -3.24
N VAL A 423 -1.58 13.32 -3.69
CA VAL A 423 -2.40 12.81 -4.81
C VAL A 423 -1.59 12.65 -6.10
N PRO A 424 -0.89 13.67 -6.63
CA PRO A 424 -0.17 13.52 -7.89
C PRO A 424 0.99 12.52 -7.83
N ALA A 425 1.60 12.33 -6.66
CA ALA A 425 2.70 11.37 -6.47
C ALA A 425 2.22 9.93 -6.31
N ASN A 426 1.12 9.71 -5.57
CA ASN A 426 0.65 8.36 -5.25
C ASN A 426 -0.35 7.80 -6.26
N MET A 427 -1.09 8.64 -7.02
CA MET A 427 -2.02 8.15 -8.05
C MET A 427 -1.34 7.25 -9.10
N PRO A 428 -0.16 7.61 -9.66
CA PRO A 428 0.57 6.72 -10.56
C PRO A 428 1.07 5.43 -9.89
N SER A 429 1.40 5.49 -8.60
CA SER A 429 1.82 4.32 -7.81
C SER A 429 0.68 3.31 -7.66
N LEU A 430 -0.54 3.78 -7.32
CA LEU A 430 -1.75 2.95 -7.23
C LEU A 430 -2.14 2.34 -8.58
N LEU A 431 -2.03 3.12 -9.67
CA LEU A 431 -2.26 2.61 -11.02
C LEU A 431 -1.24 1.52 -11.37
N TYR A 432 0.03 1.68 -11.01
CA TYR A 432 1.05 0.67 -11.25
C TYR A 432 0.75 -0.63 -10.51
N ALA A 433 0.39 -0.53 -9.22
CA ALA A 433 -0.04 -1.68 -8.41
C ALA A 433 -1.22 -2.41 -9.07
N ALA A 434 -2.24 -1.66 -9.50
CA ALA A 434 -3.42 -2.22 -10.16
C ALA A 434 -3.06 -2.96 -11.46
N LYS A 435 -2.24 -2.36 -12.31
CA LYS A 435 -1.78 -2.96 -13.57
C LYS A 435 -0.91 -4.21 -13.35
N SER A 436 -0.20 -4.28 -12.22
CA SER A 436 0.68 -5.40 -11.89
C SER A 436 -0.07 -6.64 -11.40
N ALA A 437 -1.32 -6.49 -10.93
CA ALA A 437 -2.05 -7.54 -10.21
C ALA A 437 -2.25 -8.85 -10.98
N ARG A 438 -2.16 -8.83 -12.31
CA ARG A 438 -2.15 -10.08 -13.11
C ARG A 438 -0.97 -10.98 -12.82
N ALA A 439 0.21 -10.43 -12.56
CA ALA A 439 1.43 -11.19 -12.32
C ALA A 439 2.45 -10.31 -11.54
N PRO A 440 2.13 -9.97 -10.29
CA PRO A 440 2.90 -9.03 -9.47
C PRO A 440 4.32 -9.51 -9.17
N TYR A 441 4.55 -10.83 -9.19
CA TYR A 441 5.88 -11.41 -8.98
C TYR A 441 6.72 -11.54 -10.25
N MET A 442 6.21 -11.11 -11.41
CA MET A 442 6.92 -11.27 -12.69
C MET A 442 7.02 -9.96 -13.48
N LEU A 443 5.90 -9.26 -13.68
CA LEU A 443 5.86 -8.08 -14.55
C LEU A 443 6.72 -6.90 -14.04
N PRO A 444 6.81 -6.64 -12.72
CA PRO A 444 7.61 -5.53 -12.21
C PRO A 444 9.11 -5.68 -12.44
N ALA A 445 9.60 -6.85 -12.83
CA ALA A 445 11.01 -7.05 -13.18
C ALA A 445 11.35 -6.60 -14.61
N GLY A 446 10.35 -6.31 -15.44
CA GLY A 446 10.56 -5.85 -16.81
C GLY A 446 10.43 -4.33 -16.98
N PRO A 447 10.69 -3.83 -18.21
CA PRO A 447 10.71 -2.41 -18.52
C PRO A 447 9.30 -1.85 -18.72
N GLU A 448 9.07 -0.61 -18.27
CA GLU A 448 7.83 0.10 -18.55
C GLU A 448 7.83 0.73 -19.94
N ALA A 449 6.71 0.64 -20.64
CA ALA A 449 6.43 1.49 -21.80
C ALA A 449 5.84 2.83 -21.35
N ILE A 450 6.55 3.93 -21.63
CA ILE A 450 6.20 5.30 -21.27
C ILE A 450 6.32 6.22 -22.49
N ASP A 451 5.98 7.51 -22.33
CA ASP A 451 6.12 8.56 -23.35
C ASP A 451 5.55 8.17 -24.72
N LEU A 452 4.36 7.56 -24.68
CA LEU A 452 3.63 7.14 -25.87
C LEU A 452 3.37 8.36 -26.78
N SER A 453 3.87 8.27 -28.01
CA SER A 453 3.67 9.28 -29.04
C SER A 453 3.10 8.61 -30.27
N HIS A 454 2.04 9.19 -30.84
CA HIS A 454 1.34 8.62 -31.98
C HIS A 454 0.92 9.71 -32.96
N GLN A 455 1.05 9.44 -34.25
CA GLN A 455 0.47 10.29 -35.29
C GLN A 455 -0.94 9.81 -35.62
N LEU A 456 -1.89 10.74 -35.76
CA LEU A 456 -3.29 10.49 -36.15
C LEU A 456 -4.07 9.57 -35.20
N LEU A 457 -4.92 10.15 -34.36
CA LEU A 457 -5.83 9.40 -33.49
C LEU A 457 -7.15 9.01 -34.17
N THR A 458 -7.42 9.55 -35.36
CA THR A 458 -8.70 9.38 -36.05
C THR A 458 -8.47 9.10 -37.52
N ILE A 459 -8.96 7.97 -38.02
CA ILE A 459 -8.67 7.46 -39.36
C ILE A 459 -9.98 7.07 -40.06
N PRO A 460 -10.22 7.50 -41.30
CA PRO A 460 -11.38 7.04 -42.05
C PRO A 460 -11.28 5.54 -42.37
N VAL A 461 -12.36 4.79 -42.16
CA VAL A 461 -12.42 3.35 -42.50
C VAL A 461 -12.04 3.09 -43.95
N GLY A 462 -11.32 2.00 -44.20
CA GLY A 462 -10.88 1.61 -45.54
C GLY A 462 -9.74 2.47 -46.10
N THR A 463 -9.23 3.45 -45.35
CA THR A 463 -8.01 4.16 -45.73
C THR A 463 -6.82 3.22 -45.63
N SER A 464 -6.04 3.09 -46.70
CA SER A 464 -4.70 2.49 -46.66
C SER A 464 -3.73 3.47 -45.99
N ALA A 465 -3.91 3.70 -44.70
CA ALA A 465 -3.05 4.54 -43.87
C ALA A 465 -2.23 3.64 -42.93
N THR A 466 -0.94 3.93 -42.84
CA THR A 466 -0.06 3.36 -41.83
C THR A 466 0.02 4.31 -40.66
N ILE A 467 -0.41 3.85 -39.49
CA ILE A 467 -0.25 4.57 -38.23
C ILE A 467 1.15 4.30 -37.73
N THR A 468 1.89 5.36 -37.43
CA THR A 468 3.19 5.25 -36.76
C THR A 468 3.08 5.80 -35.35
N PHE A 469 3.72 5.10 -34.43
CA PHE A 469 3.77 5.46 -33.02
C PHE A 469 5.10 5.01 -32.43
N SER A 470 5.46 5.61 -31.30
CA SER A 470 6.65 5.29 -30.53
C SER A 470 6.35 5.21 -29.05
N ALA A 471 7.17 4.47 -28.33
CA ALA A 471 7.22 4.44 -26.88
C ALA A 471 8.67 4.48 -26.42
N THR A 472 8.92 5.00 -25.23
CA THR A 472 10.17 4.77 -24.52
C THR A 472 9.99 3.54 -23.64
N LEU A 473 10.82 2.51 -23.82
CA LEU A 473 10.94 1.41 -22.89
C LEU A 473 12.03 1.76 -21.88
N ASP A 474 11.70 1.73 -20.59
CA ASP A 474 12.59 2.15 -19.52
C ASP A 474 12.68 1.07 -18.44
N ASP A 475 13.83 0.42 -18.35
CA ASP A 475 14.12 -0.60 -17.32
C ASP A 475 14.76 0.00 -16.05
N THR A 476 14.81 1.33 -15.92
CA THR A 476 15.53 2.02 -14.84
C THR A 476 14.62 2.53 -13.73
N ARG A 477 13.29 2.40 -13.86
CA ARG A 477 12.29 3.05 -13.02
C ARG A 477 12.04 2.37 -11.66
N TYR A 478 13.10 2.24 -10.87
CA TYR A 478 13.05 1.76 -9.49
C TYR A 478 13.44 2.90 -8.55
N SER A 479 12.85 2.95 -7.35
CA SER A 479 13.44 3.75 -6.26
C SER A 479 14.84 3.23 -5.90
N SER A 480 15.57 3.91 -5.01
CA SER A 480 16.95 3.54 -4.64
C SER A 480 17.12 2.03 -4.33
N GLY A 481 18.10 1.39 -4.98
CA GLY A 481 18.23 -0.06 -4.95
C GLY A 481 19.35 -0.65 -5.81
N SER A 482 19.42 -1.98 -5.87
CA SER A 482 20.40 -2.77 -6.64
C SER A 482 19.74 -3.70 -7.65
N GLU A 483 18.53 -3.37 -8.10
CA GLU A 483 17.80 -4.13 -9.10
C GLU A 483 18.65 -4.32 -10.36
N PRO A 484 18.62 -5.50 -10.99
CA PRO A 484 19.33 -5.71 -12.23
C PRO A 484 18.63 -4.90 -13.33
N VAL A 485 19.07 -3.66 -13.52
CA VAL A 485 18.77 -2.87 -14.71
C VAL A 485 19.45 -3.54 -15.88
N GLN A 486 18.65 -3.97 -16.85
CA GLN A 486 19.08 -4.70 -18.02
C GLN A 486 18.89 -3.84 -19.27
N ASN A 487 19.66 -4.15 -20.31
CA ASN A 487 19.33 -3.62 -21.62
C ASN A 487 17.97 -4.17 -22.05
N ILE A 488 17.20 -3.35 -22.76
CA ILE A 488 16.03 -3.82 -23.49
C ILE A 488 16.51 -4.84 -24.53
N ALA A 489 15.69 -5.85 -24.83
CA ALA A 489 16.00 -6.90 -25.81
C ALA A 489 14.89 -7.12 -26.84
N ALA A 490 13.64 -6.79 -26.50
CA ALA A 490 12.52 -6.86 -27.43
C ALA A 490 11.42 -5.86 -27.06
N ALA A 491 10.57 -5.58 -28.04
CA ALA A 491 9.39 -4.75 -27.89
C ALA A 491 8.30 -5.24 -28.83
N GLU A 492 7.05 -5.24 -28.37
CA GLU A 492 5.92 -5.68 -29.18
C GLU A 492 4.65 -4.93 -28.83
N PHE A 493 3.71 -4.93 -29.78
CA PHE A 493 2.37 -4.43 -29.56
C PHE A 493 1.28 -5.39 -30.04
N TYR A 494 0.08 -5.20 -29.48
CA TYR A 494 -1.14 -5.95 -29.79
C TYR A 494 -2.29 -4.99 -30.08
N ILE A 495 -3.30 -5.45 -30.81
CA ILE A 495 -4.48 -4.68 -31.17
C ILE A 495 -5.70 -5.37 -30.57
N ASP A 496 -6.50 -4.61 -29.83
CA ASP A 496 -7.76 -4.95 -29.15
C ASP A 496 -7.70 -6.06 -28.09
N THR A 497 -6.77 -7.01 -28.23
CA THR A 497 -6.59 -8.14 -27.33
C THR A 497 -5.26 -7.99 -26.60
N PRO A 498 -5.24 -7.92 -25.26
CA PRO A 498 -4.01 -7.82 -24.50
C PRO A 498 -3.16 -9.12 -24.58
N PRO A 499 -1.84 -9.04 -24.32
CA PRO A 499 -0.88 -10.13 -24.54
C PRO A 499 -1.15 -11.43 -23.77
N TRP A 500 -1.96 -11.39 -22.71
CA TRP A 500 -2.26 -12.56 -21.88
C TRP A 500 -3.51 -13.33 -22.31
N ILE A 501 -4.31 -12.79 -23.23
CA ILE A 501 -5.47 -13.50 -23.76
C ILE A 501 -5.00 -14.37 -24.92
N THR A 502 -4.90 -15.67 -24.66
CA THR A 502 -4.51 -16.68 -25.65
C THR A 502 -5.66 -17.01 -26.59
N ALA A 503 -6.10 -16.04 -27.40
CA ALA A 503 -6.84 -16.33 -28.62
C ALA A 503 -5.84 -16.66 -29.74
N THR A 504 -6.21 -17.54 -30.68
CA THR A 504 -5.34 -17.98 -31.80
C THR A 504 -4.93 -16.87 -32.79
N THR A 505 -5.34 -15.63 -32.53
CA THR A 505 -5.06 -14.39 -33.27
C THR A 505 -5.59 -13.24 -32.40
N PRO A 506 -4.95 -12.05 -32.36
CA PRO A 506 -3.80 -11.63 -33.15
C PRO A 506 -2.45 -12.01 -32.52
N LEU A 507 -1.44 -12.21 -33.37
CA LEU A 507 -0.05 -12.42 -32.95
C LEU A 507 0.57 -11.09 -32.51
N PRO A 508 1.59 -11.11 -31.61
CA PRO A 508 2.38 -9.91 -31.33
C PRO A 508 2.98 -9.33 -32.61
N ILE A 509 2.97 -8.01 -32.72
CA ILE A 509 3.65 -7.28 -33.78
C ILE A 509 4.92 -6.67 -33.18
N ALA A 510 6.08 -7.07 -33.70
CA ALA A 510 7.36 -6.57 -33.21
C ALA A 510 7.52 -5.07 -33.48
N MET A 511 8.05 -4.36 -32.49
CA MET A 511 8.51 -2.98 -32.63
C MET A 511 10.02 -2.96 -32.84
N THR A 512 10.52 -1.89 -33.46
CA THR A 512 11.96 -1.76 -33.78
C THR A 512 12.58 -0.61 -32.98
N PRO A 513 13.78 -0.77 -32.42
CA PRO A 513 14.48 0.31 -31.74
C PRO A 513 14.80 1.45 -32.73
N ALA A 514 14.71 2.69 -32.27
CA ALA A 514 14.80 3.89 -33.10
C ALA A 514 16.19 4.09 -33.72
N ASP A 515 17.24 3.63 -33.03
CA ASP A 515 18.62 3.69 -33.51
C ASP A 515 19.08 2.39 -34.21
N GLY A 516 18.20 1.40 -34.28
CA GLY A 516 18.41 0.12 -34.95
C GLY A 516 18.98 -1.00 -34.08
N ASN A 517 19.31 -0.77 -32.80
CA ASN A 517 19.79 -1.82 -31.89
C ASN A 517 19.07 -1.78 -30.54
N PHE A 518 18.97 -2.92 -29.87
CA PHE A 518 18.54 -3.00 -28.49
C PHE A 518 19.81 -3.12 -27.62
N ASP A 519 20.42 -1.98 -27.28
CA ASP A 519 21.73 -1.92 -26.62
C ASP A 519 21.80 -1.01 -25.38
N SER A 520 20.66 -0.42 -24.99
CA SER A 520 20.48 0.41 -23.81
C SER A 520 19.38 -0.14 -22.88
N SER A 521 19.42 0.24 -21.60
CA SER A 521 18.35 -0.01 -20.61
C SER A 521 17.16 0.94 -20.74
N VAL A 522 17.34 2.00 -21.53
CA VAL A 522 16.26 2.88 -21.99
C VAL A 522 16.32 2.96 -23.50
N GLU A 523 15.26 2.54 -24.18
CA GLU A 523 15.19 2.47 -25.64
C GLU A 523 13.93 3.13 -26.17
N VAL A 524 14.06 3.96 -27.22
CA VAL A 524 12.89 4.41 -27.97
C VAL A 524 12.56 3.37 -29.02
N VAL A 525 11.34 2.88 -29.04
CA VAL A 525 10.87 1.86 -30.00
C VAL A 525 9.77 2.42 -30.88
N ASN A 526 9.76 2.02 -32.15
CA ASN A 526 8.79 2.43 -33.15
C ASN A 526 7.89 1.26 -33.55
N GLY A 527 6.59 1.52 -33.59
CA GLY A 527 5.55 0.61 -34.08
C GLY A 527 4.88 1.18 -35.33
N SER A 528 4.39 0.29 -36.18
CA SER A 528 3.71 0.61 -37.43
C SER A 528 2.51 -0.31 -37.61
N LEU A 529 1.33 0.27 -37.75
CA LEU A 529 0.05 -0.44 -37.90
C LEU A 529 -0.61 -0.11 -39.23
N ASP A 530 -0.88 -1.12 -40.06
CA ASP A 530 -1.75 -0.99 -41.24
C ASP A 530 -3.22 -0.91 -40.79
N ALA A 531 -3.82 0.27 -40.92
CA ALA A 531 -5.19 0.52 -40.51
C ALA A 531 -6.25 -0.01 -41.51
N SER A 532 -5.84 -0.51 -42.68
CA SER A 532 -6.79 -0.91 -43.73
C SER A 532 -7.70 -2.08 -43.33
N GLY A 533 -7.26 -2.91 -42.39
CA GLY A 533 -8.01 -4.05 -41.85
C GLY A 533 -8.80 -3.75 -40.58
N LEU A 534 -8.70 -2.54 -40.02
CA LEU A 534 -9.40 -2.18 -38.79
C LEU A 534 -10.88 -1.91 -39.07
N ALA A 535 -11.74 -2.39 -38.18
CA ALA A 535 -13.18 -2.16 -38.27
C ALA A 535 -13.52 -0.71 -37.89
N LEU A 536 -14.76 -0.28 -38.15
CA LEU A 536 -15.25 0.98 -37.60
C LEU A 536 -15.31 0.89 -36.07
N GLY A 537 -14.85 1.93 -35.39
CA GLY A 537 -14.88 2.03 -33.94
C GLY A 537 -13.52 2.33 -33.33
N ARG A 538 -13.49 2.27 -32.00
CA ARG A 538 -12.29 2.48 -31.19
C ARG A 538 -11.53 1.17 -31.05
N HIS A 539 -10.22 1.24 -31.27
CA HIS A 539 -9.27 0.15 -31.11
C HIS A 539 -8.26 0.47 -30.01
N SER A 540 -7.87 -0.56 -29.25
CA SER A 540 -6.84 -0.43 -28.21
C SER A 540 -5.52 -0.97 -28.72
N VAL A 541 -4.44 -0.21 -28.59
CA VAL A 541 -3.09 -0.67 -28.90
C VAL A 541 -2.33 -0.87 -27.60
N PHE A 542 -1.95 -2.11 -27.29
CA PHE A 542 -1.19 -2.48 -26.11
C PHE A 542 0.29 -2.61 -26.45
N ILE A 543 1.18 -2.00 -25.69
CA ILE A 543 2.64 -2.06 -25.88
C ILE A 543 3.30 -2.64 -24.64
N ARG A 544 4.32 -3.47 -24.84
CA ARG A 544 5.24 -3.90 -23.76
C ARG A 544 6.65 -4.11 -24.27
N GLY A 545 7.61 -3.96 -23.35
CA GLY A 545 9.02 -4.27 -23.57
C GLY A 545 9.44 -5.56 -22.86
N GLN A 546 10.52 -6.16 -23.35
CA GLN A 546 11.23 -7.26 -22.69
C GLN A 546 12.69 -6.83 -22.46
N ASP A 547 13.20 -7.09 -21.27
CA ASP A 547 14.61 -6.90 -20.96
C ASP A 547 15.50 -8.06 -21.46
N ALA A 548 16.82 -7.92 -21.34
CA ALA A 548 17.80 -8.94 -21.70
C ALA A 548 17.83 -10.18 -20.78
N ALA A 549 17.17 -10.12 -19.61
CA ALA A 549 16.93 -11.29 -18.77
C ALA A 549 15.68 -12.08 -19.19
N GLY A 550 14.88 -11.54 -20.12
CA GLY A 550 13.66 -12.14 -20.62
C GLY A 550 12.40 -11.74 -19.85
N ASN A 551 12.47 -10.73 -18.98
CA ASN A 551 11.34 -10.22 -18.22
C ASN A 551 10.51 -9.27 -19.07
N TRP A 552 9.22 -9.57 -19.21
CA TRP A 552 8.26 -8.69 -19.85
C TRP A 552 7.69 -7.72 -18.83
N GLY A 553 7.67 -6.43 -19.18
CA GLY A 553 7.06 -5.40 -18.34
C GLY A 553 5.55 -5.34 -18.44
N ILE A 554 4.97 -4.48 -17.59
CA ILE A 554 3.55 -4.12 -17.60
C ILE A 554 3.20 -3.45 -18.93
N VAL A 555 2.00 -3.75 -19.45
CA VAL A 555 1.50 -3.11 -20.68
C VAL A 555 1.12 -1.66 -20.44
N ALA A 556 1.41 -0.82 -21.43
CA ALA A 556 0.79 0.48 -21.59
C ALA A 556 -0.13 0.46 -22.81
N ALA A 557 -1.14 1.31 -22.85
CA ALA A 557 -2.09 1.35 -23.95
C ALA A 557 -2.44 2.76 -24.41
N PHE A 558 -2.87 2.87 -25.67
CA PHE A 558 -3.50 4.06 -26.23
C PHE A 558 -4.62 3.66 -27.20
N PHE A 559 -5.50 4.62 -27.53
CA PHE A 559 -6.60 4.40 -28.46
C PHE A 559 -6.29 4.85 -29.89
N VAL A 560 -6.90 4.16 -30.84
CA VAL A 560 -7.01 4.57 -32.24
C VAL A 560 -8.49 4.53 -32.63
N ASP A 561 -9.03 5.64 -33.13
CA ASP A 561 -10.43 5.72 -33.58
C ASP A 561 -10.52 5.58 -35.10
N VAL A 562 -11.24 4.57 -35.57
CA VAL A 562 -11.57 4.38 -37.00
C VAL A 562 -13.01 4.85 -37.23
N VAL A 563 -13.17 5.91 -38.01
CA VAL A 563 -14.44 6.62 -38.22
C VAL A 563 -14.94 6.48 -39.65
N GLU A 564 -16.22 6.76 -39.88
CA GLU A 564 -16.74 6.79 -41.25
C GLU A 564 -16.05 7.89 -42.08
N THR A 565 -15.87 7.62 -43.37
CA THR A 565 -15.36 8.63 -44.30
C THR A 565 -16.41 9.74 -44.45
N GLU A 566 -16.20 10.91 -43.85
CA GLU A 566 -17.11 12.03 -44.09
C GLU A 566 -17.09 12.39 -45.57
N SER A 567 -18.25 12.20 -46.22
CA SER A 567 -18.48 12.65 -47.58
C SER A 567 -18.62 14.17 -47.56
N LEU A 568 -17.55 14.89 -47.89
CA LEU A 568 -17.62 16.34 -48.08
C LEU A 568 -18.51 16.63 -49.31
N TYR A 569 -19.82 16.79 -49.09
CA TYR A 569 -20.73 17.28 -50.12
C TYR A 569 -20.44 18.76 -50.37
N LEU A 570 -19.57 19.06 -51.33
CA LEU A 570 -19.47 20.41 -51.88
C LEU A 570 -20.74 20.68 -52.71
N PRO A 571 -21.61 21.64 -52.32
CA PRO A 571 -22.71 22.01 -53.18
C PRO A 571 -22.14 22.57 -54.49
N LEU A 572 -22.46 21.89 -55.59
CA LEU A 572 -22.21 22.40 -56.94
C LEU A 572 -23.06 23.65 -57.14
N VAL A 573 -22.47 24.82 -56.94
CA VAL A 573 -23.06 26.09 -57.40
C VAL A 573 -22.87 26.15 -58.90
N THR A 574 -23.81 25.58 -59.65
CA THR A 574 -23.93 25.86 -61.09
C THR A 574 -24.61 27.21 -61.23
N HIS A 575 -23.84 28.26 -61.55
CA HIS A 575 -24.41 29.53 -61.97
C HIS A 575 -25.07 29.39 -63.36
N PRO A 576 -26.27 29.97 -63.56
CA PRO A 576 -27.07 29.84 -64.77
C PRO A 576 -26.50 30.55 -66.00
#